data_AF-A0A4Q6E028-F1
#
_entry.id   AF-A0A4Q6E028-F1
#
_cell.length_a   1.000
_cell.length_b   1.000
_cell.length_c   1.000
_cell.angle_alpha   90.00
_cell.angle_beta   90.00
_cell.angle_gamma   90.00
#
_symmetry.space_group_name_H-M   'P 1'
#
loop_
_entity.id
_entity.type
_entity.pdbx_description
1 polymer ?
#
loop_
_entity_poly.entity_id
_entity_poly.type
_entity_poly.pdbx_seq_one_letter_code
_entity_poly.pdbx_strand_id
1 'polypeptide(L)'
;IIDSLPKLDFVFVDGNHQKDATLKYFEWCLPKVHEDTLLIFDDIYWSEGMKQAWAQIKAHPKVTITVDLFWIGLVYFKPGVAKEDFLVKI
;
A
#
# COMPACT_ATOMS: atom_id res chain seq x y z
N ILE A 1 -8.52 16.02 -3.65
CA ILE A 1 -9.27 14.81 -4.04
C ILE A 1 -9.45 13.87 -2.85
N ILE A 2 -8.37 13.42 -2.19
CA ILE A 2 -8.50 12.55 -1.00
C ILE A 2 -9.30 13.22 0.13
N ASP A 3 -9.04 14.50 0.41
CA ASP A 3 -9.74 15.22 1.50
C ASP A 3 -11.26 15.31 1.31
N SER A 4 -11.74 15.39 0.06
CA SER A 4 -13.16 15.46 -0.26
C SER A 4 -13.89 14.11 -0.17
N LEU A 5 -13.15 13.00 -0.05
CA LEU A 5 -13.73 11.67 0.06
C LEU A 5 -13.85 11.29 1.55
N PRO A 6 -15.01 10.79 2.01
CA PRO A 6 -15.17 10.36 3.40
C PRO A 6 -14.39 9.07 3.70
N LYS A 7 -14.27 8.18 2.71
CA LYS A 7 -13.58 6.89 2.76
C LYS A 7 -12.96 6.54 1.41
N LEU A 8 -12.01 5.61 1.39
CA LEU A 8 -11.34 5.12 0.18
C LEU A 8 -11.58 3.62 0.01
N ASP A 9 -12.44 3.22 -0.93
CA ASP A 9 -12.68 1.80 -1.22
C ASP A 9 -11.53 1.22 -2.09
N PHE A 10 -11.04 1.99 -3.08
CA PHE A 10 -9.99 1.56 -3.99
C PHE A 10 -9.08 2.74 -4.38
N VAL A 11 -7.76 2.55 -4.32
CA VAL A 11 -6.76 3.53 -4.77
C VAL A 11 -5.64 2.83 -5.51
N PHE A 12 -5.32 3.31 -6.70
CA PHE A 12 -4.13 2.90 -7.46
C PHE A 12 -3.10 4.04 -7.42
N VAL A 13 -1.92 3.75 -6.91
CA VAL A 13 -0.81 4.70 -6.77
C VAL A 13 0.22 4.42 -7.86
N ASP A 14 0.06 5.12 -8.99
CA ASP A 14 0.99 5.19 -10.12
C ASP A 14 1.68 6.58 -10.11
N GLY A 15 2.62 6.74 -9.18
CA GLY A 15 3.13 8.04 -8.76
C GLY A 15 4.51 8.38 -9.33
N ASN A 16 5.31 9.09 -8.53
CA ASN A 16 6.65 9.53 -8.92
C ASN A 16 7.73 8.42 -8.81
N HIS A 17 7.37 7.20 -8.37
CA HIS A 17 8.27 6.07 -8.10
C HIS A 17 9.51 6.42 -7.27
N GLN A 18 9.34 7.38 -6.34
CA GLN A 18 10.34 7.78 -5.35
C GLN A 18 9.83 7.43 -3.97
N LYS A 19 10.73 6.93 -3.12
CA LYS A 19 10.41 6.46 -1.77
C LYS A 19 9.52 7.42 -0.99
N ASP A 20 9.97 8.66 -0.82
CA ASP A 20 9.31 9.63 0.05
C ASP A 20 7.95 10.07 -0.51
N ALA A 21 7.84 10.18 -1.84
CA ALA A 21 6.57 10.47 -2.49
C ALA A 21 5.56 9.33 -2.30
N THR A 22 5.98 8.09 -2.53
CA THR A 22 5.14 6.89 -2.35
C THR A 22 4.66 6.76 -0.91
N LEU A 23 5.55 6.94 0.07
CA LEU A 23 5.19 6.91 1.49
C LEU A 23 4.22 8.05 1.86
N LYS A 24 4.43 9.25 1.31
CA LYS A 24 3.51 10.38 1.52
C LYS A 24 2.11 10.09 0.97
N TYR A 25 2.00 9.47 -0.20
CA TYR A 25 0.70 9.08 -0.77
C TYR A 25 0.01 8.02 0.10
N PHE A 26 0.76 7.04 0.59
CA PHE A 26 0.27 6.06 1.54
C PHE A 26 -0.26 6.73 2.82
N GLU A 27 0.51 7.64 3.42
CA GLU A 27 0.12 8.39 4.62
C GLU A 27 -1.15 9.22 4.42
N TRP A 28 -1.32 9.87 3.25
CA TRP A 28 -2.54 10.60 2.92
C TRP A 28 -3.78 9.69 2.89
N CYS A 29 -3.63 8.41 2.54
CA CYS A 29 -4.73 7.46 2.50
C CYS A 29 -5.13 6.96 3.90
N LEU A 30 -4.17 6.83 4.83
CA LEU A 30 -4.36 6.20 6.15
C LEU A 30 -5.53 6.73 7.01
N PRO A 31 -5.91 8.02 6.96
CA PRO A 31 -7.08 8.51 7.71
C PRO A 31 -8.42 8.07 7.11
N LYS A 32 -8.44 7.57 5.88
CA LYS A 32 -9.65 7.27 5.10
C LYS A 32 -9.81 5.78 4.75
N VAL A 33 -8.85 4.94 5.15
CA VAL A 33 -8.93 3.48 4.96
C VAL A 33 -9.94 2.86 5.92
N HIS A 34 -10.61 1.81 5.47
CA HIS A 34 -11.55 0.97 6.21
C HIS A 34 -11.33 -0.50 5.83
N GLU A 35 -12.16 -1.39 6.38
CA GLU A 35 -11.95 -2.83 6.22
C GLU A 35 -11.98 -3.33 4.77
N ASP A 36 -12.68 -2.62 3.88
CA ASP A 36 -12.80 -3.00 2.47
C ASP A 36 -11.90 -2.16 1.54
N THR A 37 -11.00 -1.36 2.11
CA THR A 37 -10.03 -0.60 1.33
C THR A 37 -9.00 -1.53 0.68
N LEU A 38 -8.76 -1.31 -0.61
CA LEU A 38 -7.61 -1.82 -1.34
C LEU A 38 -6.75 -0.64 -1.82
N LEU A 39 -5.48 -0.59 -1.39
CA LEU A 39 -4.47 0.25 -2.02
C LEU A 39 -3.57 -0.62 -2.89
N ILE A 40 -3.27 -0.15 -4.10
CA ILE A 40 -2.34 -0.76 -5.03
C ILE A 40 -1.18 0.22 -5.25
N PHE A 41 0.05 -0.28 -5.14
CA PHE A 41 1.26 0.46 -5.46
C PHE A 41 1.90 -0.14 -6.70
N ASP A 42 2.14 0.68 -7.70
CA ASP A 42 2.85 0.28 -8.90
C ASP A 42 4.37 0.29 -8.70
N ASP A 43 5.08 -0.51 -9.47
CA ASP A 43 6.55 -0.50 -9.57
C ASP A 43 7.28 -0.67 -8.22
N ILE A 44 6.77 -1.56 -7.37
CA ILE A 44 7.29 -1.80 -6.00
C ILE A 44 8.77 -2.25 -5.96
N TYR A 45 9.29 -2.77 -7.08
CA TYR A 45 10.68 -3.19 -7.23
C TYR A 45 11.52 -2.32 -8.18
N TRP A 46 10.98 -1.22 -8.71
CA TRP A 46 11.63 -0.37 -9.72
C TRP A 46 13.01 0.16 -9.29
N SER A 47 13.14 0.53 -8.01
CA SER A 47 14.38 1.08 -7.47
C SER A 47 14.61 0.63 -6.02
N GLU A 48 15.82 0.85 -5.51
CA GLU A 48 16.11 0.62 -4.09
C GLU A 48 15.22 1.48 -3.17
N GLY A 49 14.90 2.71 -3.60
CA GLY A 49 13.94 3.55 -2.88
C GLY A 49 12.54 2.94 -2.84
N MET A 50 12.07 2.36 -3.94
CA MET A 50 10.76 1.71 -3.99
C MET A 50 10.72 0.43 -3.16
N LYS A 51 11.79 -0.36 -3.16
CA LYS A 51 11.95 -1.51 -2.25
C LYS A 51 11.83 -1.10 -0.79
N GLN A 52 12.47 0.01 -0.42
CA GLN A 52 12.38 0.55 0.93
C GLN A 52 10.98 1.08 1.26
N ALA A 53 10.32 1.77 0.33
CA ALA A 53 8.94 2.21 0.51
C ALA A 53 8.01 1.01 0.70
N TRP A 54 8.14 -0.03 -0.12
CA TRP A 54 7.37 -1.25 -0.01
C TRP A 54 7.58 -1.95 1.33
N ALA A 55 8.82 -2.11 1.77
CA ALA A 55 9.12 -2.68 3.08
C ALA A 55 8.48 -1.88 4.24
N GLN A 56 8.47 -0.54 4.16
CA GLN A 56 7.85 0.31 5.17
C GLN A 56 6.31 0.23 5.14
N ILE A 57 5.71 0.20 3.95
CA ILE A 57 4.26 0.02 3.79
C ILE A 57 3.84 -1.32 4.40
N LYS A 58 4.53 -2.41 4.05
CA LYS A 58 4.28 -3.74 4.64
C LYS A 58 4.40 -3.70 6.16
N ALA A 59 5.43 -3.06 6.71
CA ALA A 59 5.66 -3.01 8.16
C ALA A 59 4.63 -2.18 8.94
N HIS A 60 3.85 -1.31 8.28
CA HIS A 60 2.95 -0.38 8.95
C HIS A 60 1.88 -1.12 9.80
N PRO A 61 1.60 -0.67 11.04
CA PRO A 61 0.73 -1.41 11.98
C PRO A 61 -0.74 -1.50 11.54
N LYS A 62 -1.22 -0.57 10.71
CA LYS A 62 -2.58 -0.66 10.13
C LYS A 62 -2.67 -1.68 8.98
N VAL A 63 -1.55 -1.98 8.32
CA VAL A 63 -1.52 -2.92 7.20
C VAL A 63 -1.53 -4.33 7.74
N THR A 64 -2.52 -5.12 7.31
CA THR A 64 -2.70 -6.48 7.81
C THR A 64 -2.34 -7.52 6.77
N ILE A 65 -2.68 -7.29 5.50
CA ILE A 65 -2.36 -8.23 4.44
C ILE A 65 -1.66 -7.46 3.32
N THR A 66 -0.53 -7.96 2.86
CA THR A 66 0.03 -7.55 1.58
C THR A 66 0.14 -8.71 0.60
N VAL A 67 -0.07 -8.42 -0.68
CA VAL A 67 0.17 -9.38 -1.76
C VAL A 67 1.14 -8.73 -2.74
N ASP A 68 2.32 -9.31 -2.80
CA ASP A 68 3.39 -8.92 -3.71
C ASP A 68 3.25 -9.73 -5.01
N LEU A 69 2.92 -9.04 -6.10
CA LEU A 69 2.79 -9.60 -7.45
C LEU A 69 4.01 -9.24 -8.33
N PHE A 70 5.16 -8.93 -7.72
CA PHE A 70 6.37 -8.43 -8.35
C PHE A 70 6.24 -7.03 -8.99
N TRP A 71 5.31 -6.84 -9.91
CA TRP A 71 5.12 -5.53 -10.56
C TRP A 71 4.32 -4.57 -9.68
N ILE A 72 3.28 -5.10 -9.01
CA ILE A 72 2.39 -4.33 -8.14
C ILE A 72 2.30 -4.95 -6.75
N GLY A 73 2.09 -4.10 -5.74
CA GLY A 73 1.80 -4.51 -4.36
C GLY A 73 0.38 -4.17 -3.97
N LEU A 74 -0.39 -5.15 -3.50
CA LEU A 74 -1.73 -4.96 -2.94
C LEU A 74 -1.64 -4.84 -1.42
N VAL A 75 -2.40 -3.92 -0.83
CA VAL A 75 -2.37 -3.61 0.60
C VAL A 75 -3.80 -3.55 1.14
N TYR A 76 -4.07 -4.38 2.14
CA TYR A 76 -5.38 -4.50 2.79
C TYR A 76 -5.29 -4.19 4.30
N PHE A 77 -6.44 -3.79 4.86
CA PHE A 77 -6.61 -3.34 6.25
C PHE A 77 -7.75 -4.11 6.91
N LYS A 78 -7.52 -5.29 7.49
CA LYS A 78 -8.55 -6.18 8.07
C LYS A 78 -8.35 -6.32 9.58
N PRO A 79 -9.00 -5.48 10.42
CA PRO A 79 -8.86 -5.55 11.87
C PRO A 79 -9.18 -6.95 12.41
N GLY A 80 -8.38 -7.45 13.35
CA GLY A 80 -8.56 -8.78 13.94
C GLY A 80 -8.01 -9.94 13.13
N VAL A 81 -7.47 -9.69 11.92
CA VAL A 81 -6.72 -10.68 11.14
C VAL A 81 -5.23 -10.59 11.48
N ALA A 82 -4.55 -11.73 11.54
CA ALA A 82 -3.10 -11.77 11.70
C ALA A 82 -2.41 -11.06 10.54
N LYS A 83 -1.25 -10.44 10.81
CA LYS A 83 -0.46 -9.78 9.78
C LYS A 83 0.20 -10.83 8.88
N GLU A 84 -0.05 -10.78 7.57
CA GLU A 84 0.46 -11.73 6.59
C GLU A 84 0.96 -11.02 5.32
N ASP A 85 2.13 -11.39 4.84
CA ASP A 85 2.72 -10.87 3.60
C ASP A 85 2.88 -12.02 2.59
N PHE A 86 2.09 -12.02 1.53
CA PHE A 86 2.14 -13.03 0.48
C PHE A 86 3.04 -12.58 -0.67
N LEU A 87 3.84 -13.50 -1.20
CA LEU A 87 4.62 -13.31 -2.43
C LEU A 87 4.16 -14.34 -3.46
N VAL A 88 3.61 -13.88 -4.57
CA VAL A 88 3.24 -14.75 -5.69
C VAL A 88 4.48 -14.98 -6.54
N LYS A 89 4.97 -16.22 -6.52
CA LYS A 89 6.04 -16.69 -7.41
C LYS A 89 5.42 -17.54 -8.51
N ILE A 90 5.75 -17.22 -9.76
CA ILE A 90 5.49 -18.06 -10.93
C ILE A 90 6.75 -18.89 -11.21
#